data_AF-F2U8G2-F1
#
_entry.id   AF-F2U8G2-F1
#
_cell.length_a   1.000
_cell.length_b   1.000
_cell.length_c   1.000
_cell.angle_alpha   90.00
_cell.angle_beta   90.00
_cell.angle_gamma   90.00
#
_symmetry.space_group_name_H-M   'P 1'
#
loop_
_entity.id
_entity.type
_entity.pdbx_description
1 polymer ?
#
loop_
_entity_poly.entity_id
_entity_poly.type
_entity_poly.pdbx_seq_one_letter_code
_entity_poly.pdbx_strand_id
1 'polypeptide(L)'
;MARAVLLATTVVAVVLGVLTAQCAADTCQVPDPSKKDCGYMGINQQQCEAKGCCWQPDGQGSSTPWCFYKGSGPPPPPPPPPPPPPPPGQAPFSKSEVEKMRGYFLKNIDIQGSGGVVASPDPNTPGGSYYYHWARDGALTMHAFQITSSSASDYDTQMQHYTKWVVARHAESDPNNIDVRIEPKFELPSGTPYTGGWCRPQTDAPGLRAITLIAYANDLIQRGQKDFVMQYLWTGDSSSYYGGAIKHDLDWIANNWEQNSCDLWEEVQSNDFFWNRYTMRKALTNGVAFAQAMGDSQSSQAYGRVLASLSPTLQRHYNGQFVFEADNRQQDAAVICAFNDGNLNDGVFAPNSAEVAGTISTLNSLFSSSFPINQKDDAAGVPGILYGRYSGDQYAGGNPWVLTSGCLAEVLYRAANSTAATRRMPTAEATEHFKAIAAQLNPAAVAAENLDMDTPAGLARALVLSGDGVLNRIRAHTINNDLHQPEQLDKNTGAEASATDLTWSYATILKAMAVRDTITSAASTLTSGFVNARLVVGTADLAAARDAAPAATQRGLPSWVAPVGAVGAACAIVAAVGVVITYRRNRQRAAYAPIA
;
A
#
# COMPACT_ATOMS: atom_id res chain seq x y z
N MET A 1 85.70 -22.57 -23.55
CA MET A 1 86.91 -21.72 -23.57
C MET A 1 86.44 -20.29 -23.87
N ALA A 2 86.92 -19.19 -23.27
CA ALA A 2 87.70 -19.01 -22.03
C ALA A 2 87.66 -17.52 -21.62
N ARG A 3 87.72 -17.23 -20.29
CA ARG A 3 88.17 -15.98 -19.59
C ARG A 3 87.58 -14.62 -20.04
N ALA A 4 87.06 -13.71 -19.20
CA ALA A 4 87.29 -13.31 -17.79
C ALA A 4 88.58 -12.47 -17.53
N VAL A 5 88.44 -11.15 -17.66
CA VAL A 5 89.38 -10.00 -17.42
C VAL A 5 88.48 -8.74 -17.37
N LEU A 6 88.61 -7.66 -16.57
CA LEU A 6 89.21 -7.29 -15.26
C LEU A 6 88.29 -6.14 -14.72
N LEU A 7 87.98 -5.88 -13.44
CA LEU A 7 88.70 -5.68 -12.16
C LEU A 7 89.44 -4.32 -12.00
N ALA A 8 89.02 -3.56 -10.96
CA ALA A 8 89.67 -2.43 -10.23
C ALA A 8 89.14 -0.96 -10.41
N THR A 9 88.34 -0.52 -9.41
CA THR A 9 88.46 0.72 -8.57
C THR A 9 89.24 1.96 -9.08
N THR A 10 88.87 3.24 -8.84
CA THR A 10 88.08 3.93 -7.76
C THR A 10 87.67 5.34 -8.29
N VAL A 11 86.65 6.11 -7.83
CA VAL A 11 86.55 6.90 -6.56
C VAL A 11 85.11 7.46 -6.41
N VAL A 12 84.63 7.51 -5.16
CA VAL A 12 83.54 8.31 -4.56
C VAL A 12 82.69 9.25 -5.45
N ALA A 13 81.38 8.99 -5.46
CA ALA A 13 80.32 10.02 -5.47
C ALA A 13 79.11 9.51 -4.67
N VAL A 14 78.87 10.04 -3.47
CA VAL A 14 77.74 9.65 -2.61
C VAL A 14 76.57 10.61 -2.83
N VAL A 15 75.44 10.08 -3.30
CA VAL A 15 74.13 10.75 -3.24
C VAL A 15 73.13 9.75 -2.69
N LEU A 16 72.45 10.12 -1.60
CA LEU A 16 71.47 9.26 -0.94
C LEU A 16 70.17 9.19 -1.75
N GLY A 17 69.98 8.08 -2.48
CA GLY A 17 68.70 7.69 -3.05
C GLY A 17 67.75 7.12 -2.00
N VAL A 18 67.36 7.91 -0.98
CA VAL A 18 66.29 7.52 -0.07
C VAL A 18 64.98 7.55 -0.84
N LEU A 19 64.43 6.38 -1.13
CA LEU A 19 63.05 6.25 -1.61
C LEU A 19 62.09 6.61 -0.47
N THR A 20 61.83 7.90 -0.31
CA THR A 20 60.68 8.37 0.46
C THR A 20 59.43 7.90 -0.26
N ALA A 21 58.81 6.84 0.24
CA ALA A 21 57.41 6.57 -0.04
C ALA A 21 56.61 7.78 0.49
N GLN A 22 56.28 8.72 -0.39
CA GLN A 22 55.47 9.86 -0.03
C GLN A 22 54.08 9.34 0.30
N CYS A 23 53.75 9.28 1.59
CA CYS A 23 52.37 9.19 2.04
C CYS A 23 51.62 10.35 1.39
N ALA A 24 50.70 10.05 0.46
CA ALA A 24 49.80 11.04 -0.10
C ALA A 24 49.03 11.67 1.07
N ALA A 25 49.22 12.97 1.28
CA ALA A 25 48.70 13.64 2.46
C ALA A 25 47.18 13.71 2.37
N ASP A 26 46.53 13.23 3.43
CA ASP A 26 45.08 13.16 3.61
C ASP A 26 44.50 14.58 3.65
N THR A 27 44.18 15.15 2.48
CA THR A 27 43.97 16.59 2.29
C THR A 27 42.57 16.93 1.77
N CYS A 28 42.03 18.03 2.29
CA CYS A 28 40.77 18.63 1.85
C CYS A 28 40.91 19.59 0.65
N GLN A 29 42.08 19.60 0.01
CA GLN A 29 42.37 20.43 -1.16
C GLN A 29 41.93 19.71 -2.44
N VAL A 30 40.62 19.50 -2.57
CA VAL A 30 40.00 18.85 -3.74
C VAL A 30 39.37 19.95 -4.62
N PRO A 31 39.74 20.07 -5.91
CA PRO A 31 39.10 21.02 -6.83
C PRO A 31 37.60 20.76 -6.95
N ASP A 32 36.78 21.80 -7.06
CA ASP A 32 35.31 21.68 -7.02
C ASP A 32 34.72 20.68 -8.03
N PRO A 33 35.16 20.62 -9.31
CA PRO A 33 34.69 19.62 -10.27
C PRO A 33 35.11 18.17 -9.96
N SER A 34 35.95 17.96 -8.94
CA SER A 34 36.43 16.65 -8.47
C SER A 34 35.87 16.27 -7.10
N LYS A 35 35.13 17.16 -6.42
CA LYS A 35 34.50 16.86 -5.14
C LYS A 35 33.38 15.84 -5.34
N LYS A 36 33.41 14.78 -4.53
CA LYS A 36 32.37 13.75 -4.46
C LYS A 36 31.70 13.84 -3.09
N ASP A 37 30.38 13.91 -3.09
CA ASP A 37 29.59 14.09 -1.87
C ASP A 37 29.82 12.94 -0.87
N CYS A 38 30.11 13.28 0.37
CA CYS A 38 30.24 12.37 1.51
C CYS A 38 29.13 12.57 2.56
N GLY A 39 28.30 13.60 2.38
CA GLY A 39 27.31 14.07 3.33
C GLY A 39 25.90 13.52 3.09
N TYR A 40 24.94 14.43 3.22
CA TYR A 40 23.52 14.34 2.86
C TYR A 40 22.98 15.78 2.84
N MET A 41 21.82 16.03 2.21
CA MET A 41 21.23 17.38 2.17
C MET A 41 20.93 17.89 3.59
N GLY A 42 21.47 19.05 3.95
CA GLY A 42 21.35 19.63 5.30
C GLY A 42 22.39 19.17 6.33
N ILE A 43 23.35 18.30 5.96
CA ILE A 43 24.49 17.98 6.83
C ILE A 43 25.27 19.25 7.20
N ASN A 44 25.70 19.35 8.46
CA ASN A 44 26.55 20.45 8.93
C ASN A 44 28.05 20.07 8.98
N GLN A 45 28.92 21.07 9.21
CA GLN A 45 30.37 20.87 9.30
C GLN A 45 30.78 19.77 10.28
N GLN A 46 30.26 19.81 11.50
CA GLN A 46 30.61 18.86 12.56
C GLN A 46 30.20 17.43 12.19
N GLN A 47 29.03 17.25 11.56
CA GLN A 47 28.57 15.96 11.06
C GLN A 47 29.43 15.46 9.89
N CYS A 48 29.84 16.34 8.98
CA CYS A 48 30.71 15.99 7.86
C CYS A 48 32.11 15.55 8.33
N GLU A 49 32.72 16.33 9.22
CA GLU A 49 34.05 16.04 9.79
C GLU A 49 34.02 14.78 10.66
N ALA A 50 32.91 14.51 11.38
CA ALA A 50 32.71 13.26 12.12
C ALA A 50 32.60 12.01 11.21
N LYS A 51 32.17 12.16 9.95
CA LYS A 51 32.25 11.10 8.92
C LYS A 51 33.67 10.93 8.34
N GLY A 52 34.66 11.66 8.85
CA GLY A 52 36.05 11.63 8.38
C GLY A 52 36.31 12.42 7.09
N CYS A 53 35.32 13.21 6.66
CA CYS A 53 35.30 13.93 5.39
C CYS A 53 35.60 15.42 5.55
N CYS A 54 35.69 16.11 4.42
CA CYS A 54 36.08 17.50 4.31
C CYS A 54 34.89 18.42 4.13
N TRP A 55 34.89 19.52 4.87
CA TRP A 55 33.87 20.57 4.76
C TRP A 55 34.44 21.82 4.08
N GLN A 56 33.75 22.32 3.06
CA GLN A 56 34.00 23.63 2.45
C GLN A 56 32.69 24.17 1.88
N PRO A 57 32.07 25.20 2.49
CA PRO A 57 30.89 25.84 1.91
C PRO A 57 31.27 26.63 0.64
N ASP A 58 30.34 26.66 -0.29
CA ASP A 58 30.43 27.37 -1.57
C ASP A 58 29.26 28.37 -1.72
N GLY A 59 29.26 29.18 -2.77
CA GLY A 59 28.22 30.19 -3.03
C GLY A 59 26.80 29.61 -3.10
N GLN A 60 25.81 30.40 -2.69
CA GLN A 60 24.39 30.02 -2.79
C GLN A 60 24.02 29.70 -4.25
N GLY A 61 23.47 28.51 -4.49
CA GLY A 61 23.14 28.00 -5.82
C GLY A 61 24.25 27.21 -6.53
N SER A 62 25.40 26.99 -5.88
CA SER A 62 26.41 26.06 -6.39
C SER A 62 25.94 24.60 -6.35
N SER A 63 26.34 23.81 -7.34
CA SER A 63 26.14 22.36 -7.39
C SER A 63 27.28 21.56 -6.73
N THR A 64 28.27 22.24 -6.18
CA THR A 64 29.42 21.64 -5.49
C THR A 64 29.01 21.14 -4.09
N PRO A 65 29.23 19.85 -3.73
CA PRO A 65 28.87 19.35 -2.41
C PRO A 65 29.76 19.94 -1.32
N TRP A 66 29.14 20.54 -0.29
CA TRP A 66 29.86 21.17 0.82
C TRP A 66 30.59 20.16 1.71
N CYS A 67 30.09 18.91 1.76
CA CYS A 67 30.75 17.79 2.43
C CYS A 67 31.29 16.80 1.39
N PHE A 68 32.61 16.58 1.36
CA PHE A 68 33.24 15.78 0.31
C PHE A 68 34.37 14.87 0.80
N TYR A 69 34.65 13.80 0.07
CA TYR A 69 35.76 12.89 0.37
C TYR A 69 37.13 13.57 0.18
N LYS A 70 38.10 13.19 1.01
CA LYS A 70 39.51 13.62 0.93
C LYS A 70 40.18 13.19 -0.38
N GLY A 71 41.17 13.97 -0.81
CA GLY A 71 41.76 13.86 -2.15
C GLY A 71 42.53 12.58 -2.51
N SER A 72 42.76 11.65 -1.58
CA SER A 72 43.50 10.40 -1.87
C SER A 72 43.09 9.19 -1.03
N GLY A 73 41.82 9.08 -0.65
CA GLY A 73 41.25 7.78 -0.30
C GLY A 73 40.80 7.04 -1.58
N PRO A 74 40.91 5.69 -1.67
CA PRO A 74 40.05 4.98 -2.61
C PRO A 74 38.59 5.30 -2.25
N PRO A 75 37.67 5.39 -3.22
CA PRO A 75 36.25 5.46 -2.88
C PRO A 75 35.89 4.26 -2.00
N PRO A 76 34.94 4.39 -1.04
CA PRO A 76 34.40 3.21 -0.39
C PRO A 76 33.99 2.21 -1.50
N PRO A 77 34.32 0.91 -1.35
CA PRO A 77 34.01 -0.07 -2.38
C PRO A 77 32.52 0.05 -2.71
N PRO A 78 32.14 0.06 -4.01
CA PRO A 78 30.73 0.20 -4.37
C PRO A 78 29.93 -0.87 -3.61
N PRO A 79 28.74 -0.52 -3.07
CA PRO A 79 27.94 -1.48 -2.32
C PRO A 79 27.76 -2.74 -3.18
N PRO A 80 27.85 -3.94 -2.58
CA PRO A 80 27.85 -5.18 -3.35
C PRO A 80 26.61 -5.18 -4.26
N PRO A 81 26.75 -5.59 -5.54
CA PRO A 81 25.59 -5.66 -6.43
C PRO A 81 24.52 -6.51 -5.75
N PRO A 82 23.25 -6.08 -5.73
CA PRO A 82 22.23 -6.78 -4.99
C PRO A 82 22.13 -8.23 -5.48
N PRO A 83 21.84 -9.19 -4.58
CA PRO A 83 21.64 -10.57 -4.99
C PRO A 83 20.57 -10.63 -6.09
N PRO A 84 20.74 -11.50 -7.11
CA PRO A 84 19.78 -11.60 -8.20
C PRO A 84 18.37 -11.87 -7.65
N PRO A 85 17.32 -11.39 -8.33
CA PRO A 85 15.95 -11.64 -7.90
C PRO A 85 15.69 -13.15 -7.78
N PRO A 86 14.80 -13.59 -6.88
CA PRO A 86 14.37 -14.98 -6.80
C PRO A 86 13.92 -15.50 -8.18
N PRO A 87 14.18 -16.78 -8.51
CA PRO A 87 13.75 -17.36 -9.77
C PRO A 87 12.26 -17.13 -10.08
N PRO A 88 11.86 -17.00 -11.35
CA PRO A 88 10.48 -16.75 -11.77
C PRO A 88 9.45 -17.55 -10.99
N GLY A 89 8.44 -16.84 -10.46
CA GLY A 89 7.34 -17.43 -9.71
C GLY A 89 7.59 -17.67 -8.21
N GLN A 90 8.82 -17.53 -7.72
CA GLN A 90 9.10 -17.54 -6.28
C GLN A 90 8.63 -16.24 -5.58
N ALA A 91 8.49 -16.29 -4.27
CA ALA A 91 8.12 -15.12 -3.47
C ALA A 91 9.24 -14.05 -3.53
N PRO A 92 8.93 -12.76 -3.78
CA PRO A 92 9.92 -11.68 -3.80
C PRO A 92 10.71 -11.60 -2.49
N PHE A 93 10.01 -11.71 -1.36
CA PHE A 93 10.59 -11.85 -0.03
C PHE A 93 10.27 -13.25 0.52
N SER A 94 11.28 -13.93 1.07
CA SER A 94 11.10 -15.16 1.83
C SER A 94 10.43 -14.89 3.19
N LYS A 95 9.91 -15.93 3.86
CA LYS A 95 9.19 -15.78 5.13
C LYS A 95 10.05 -15.11 6.22
N SER A 96 11.33 -15.45 6.33
CA SER A 96 12.26 -14.81 7.27
C SER A 96 12.59 -13.35 6.92
N GLU A 97 12.51 -12.97 5.64
CA GLU A 97 12.64 -11.56 5.21
C GLU A 97 11.38 -10.76 5.56
N VAL A 98 10.19 -11.35 5.39
CA VAL A 98 8.89 -10.77 5.82
C VAL A 98 8.81 -10.65 7.34
N GLU A 99 9.21 -11.69 8.08
CA GLU A 99 9.29 -11.69 9.56
C GLU A 99 10.25 -10.61 10.07
N LYS A 100 11.39 -10.40 9.39
CA LYS A 100 12.33 -9.32 9.72
C LYS A 100 11.71 -7.93 9.49
N MET A 101 11.12 -7.69 8.31
CA MET A 101 10.44 -6.42 8.02
C MET A 101 9.30 -6.15 9.01
N ARG A 102 8.54 -7.19 9.40
CA ARG A 102 7.54 -7.11 10.48
C ARG A 102 8.19 -6.79 11.84
N GLY A 103 9.39 -7.29 12.10
CA GLY A 103 10.18 -6.94 13.29
C GLY A 103 10.70 -5.50 13.34
N TYR A 104 10.86 -4.83 12.20
CA TYR A 104 11.10 -3.38 12.16
C TYR A 104 9.79 -2.60 12.32
N PHE A 105 8.77 -2.92 11.54
CA PHE A 105 7.40 -2.38 11.62
C PHE A 105 6.84 -2.34 13.05
N LEU A 106 7.00 -3.43 13.82
CA LEU A 106 6.51 -3.53 15.20
C LEU A 106 7.21 -2.60 16.20
N LYS A 107 8.42 -2.09 15.91
CA LYS A 107 9.13 -1.11 16.76
C LYS A 107 8.49 0.27 16.70
N ASN A 108 7.74 0.55 15.62
CA ASN A 108 7.11 1.84 15.38
C ASN A 108 5.67 1.92 15.92
N ILE A 109 5.15 0.82 16.48
CA ILE A 109 3.78 0.68 16.99
C ILE A 109 3.78 0.74 18.52
N ASP A 110 2.75 1.34 19.11
CA ASP A 110 2.54 1.42 20.56
C ASP A 110 3.72 2.06 21.31
N ILE A 111 4.18 3.21 20.80
CA ILE A 111 5.35 3.94 21.28
C ILE A 111 5.22 4.23 22.78
N GLN A 112 6.12 3.63 23.56
CA GLN A 112 6.16 3.73 25.02
C GLN A 112 4.88 3.25 25.73
N GLY A 113 4.07 2.39 25.09
CA GLY A 113 2.79 1.90 25.63
C GLY A 113 1.64 2.91 25.54
N SER A 114 1.77 3.95 24.72
CA SER A 114 0.78 5.03 24.59
C SER A 114 -0.40 4.68 23.67
N GLY A 115 -0.29 3.63 22.85
CA GLY A 115 -1.15 3.40 21.68
C GLY A 115 -0.81 4.24 20.45
N GLY A 116 0.09 5.22 20.58
CA GLY A 116 0.58 6.01 19.45
C GLY A 116 1.49 5.19 18.53
N VAL A 117 1.31 5.37 17.22
CA VAL A 117 2.17 4.82 16.16
C VAL A 117 3.04 5.95 15.62
N VAL A 118 4.35 5.75 15.44
CA VAL A 118 5.22 6.75 14.78
C VAL A 118 5.24 6.55 13.27
N ALA A 119 5.31 7.63 12.50
CA ALA A 119 5.49 7.54 11.04
C ALA A 119 6.87 6.98 10.67
N SER A 120 7.93 7.45 11.32
CA SER A 120 9.28 6.88 11.27
C SER A 120 10.08 7.24 12.53
N PRO A 121 11.04 6.40 12.97
CA PRO A 121 11.94 6.72 14.08
C PRO A 121 12.96 7.82 13.75
N ASP A 122 13.01 8.32 12.50
CA ASP A 122 14.01 9.24 11.99
C ASP A 122 13.74 10.71 12.41
N PRO A 123 14.67 11.36 13.14
CA PRO A 123 14.51 12.75 13.54
C PRO A 123 15.04 13.76 12.50
N ASN A 124 15.69 13.35 11.40
CA ASN A 124 16.52 14.21 10.55
C ASN A 124 16.19 14.10 9.04
N THR A 125 14.91 14.18 8.65
CA THR A 125 14.51 14.15 7.23
C THR A 125 14.53 15.56 6.59
N PRO A 126 14.45 15.68 5.24
CA PRO A 126 14.32 16.98 4.57
C PRO A 126 13.09 17.80 4.98
N GLY A 127 12.02 17.17 5.47
CA GLY A 127 10.83 17.82 6.03
C GLY A 127 10.89 18.07 7.55
N GLY A 128 12.00 17.72 8.20
CA GLY A 128 12.16 17.73 9.66
C GLY A 128 12.03 16.33 10.28
N SER A 129 11.68 16.26 11.56
CA SER A 129 11.49 14.98 12.26
C SER A 129 10.22 14.25 11.79
N TYR A 130 10.29 12.93 11.65
CA TYR A 130 9.12 12.06 11.44
C TYR A 130 8.66 11.37 12.73
N TYR A 131 9.23 11.77 13.88
CA TYR A 131 8.88 11.26 15.22
C TYR A 131 7.55 11.85 15.75
N TYR A 132 6.48 11.75 14.97
CA TYR A 132 5.12 12.13 15.34
C TYR A 132 4.14 11.01 14.99
N HIS A 133 2.96 11.06 15.58
CA HIS A 133 1.84 10.22 15.19
C HIS A 133 0.98 10.93 14.16
N TRP A 134 1.11 10.54 12.89
CA TRP A 134 0.13 10.93 11.86
C TRP A 134 -1.12 10.05 11.97
N ALA A 135 -2.29 10.67 11.92
CA ALA A 135 -3.57 9.99 12.13
C ALA A 135 -3.95 9.03 10.98
N ARG A 136 -3.54 9.37 9.74
CA ARG A 136 -3.60 8.48 8.56
C ARG A 136 -2.70 7.27 8.74
N ASP A 137 -1.41 7.50 8.96
CA ASP A 137 -0.38 6.47 9.06
C ASP A 137 -0.65 5.52 10.21
N GLY A 138 -1.11 6.02 11.36
CA GLY A 138 -1.54 5.20 12.48
C GLY A 138 -2.70 4.26 12.14
N ALA A 139 -3.74 4.77 11.46
CA ALA A 139 -4.87 3.95 11.04
C ALA A 139 -4.45 2.89 10.01
N LEU A 140 -3.75 3.29 8.94
CA LEU A 140 -3.26 2.39 7.90
C LEU A 140 -2.31 1.32 8.47
N THR A 141 -1.42 1.71 9.39
CA THR A 141 -0.52 0.81 10.12
C THR A 141 -1.29 -0.21 10.93
N MET A 142 -2.25 0.22 11.76
CA MET A 142 -2.97 -0.70 12.65
C MET A 142 -3.92 -1.62 11.86
N HIS A 143 -4.53 -1.14 10.78
CA HIS A 143 -5.29 -1.98 9.84
C HIS A 143 -4.39 -3.02 9.16
N ALA A 144 -3.24 -2.60 8.62
CA ALA A 144 -2.25 -3.50 8.04
C ALA A 144 -1.74 -4.53 9.06
N PHE A 145 -1.48 -4.12 10.30
CA PHE A 145 -1.07 -5.00 11.38
C PHE A 145 -2.14 -6.06 11.67
N GLN A 146 -3.41 -5.68 11.79
CA GLN A 146 -4.50 -6.64 11.97
C GLN A 146 -4.59 -7.65 10.82
N ILE A 147 -4.67 -7.19 9.56
CA ILE A 147 -4.94 -8.08 8.41
C ILE A 147 -3.72 -8.90 7.95
N THR A 148 -2.52 -8.57 8.41
CA THR A 148 -1.28 -9.34 8.14
C THR A 148 -0.84 -10.20 9.33
N SER A 149 -1.63 -10.24 10.40
CA SER A 149 -1.38 -11.09 11.57
C SER A 149 -1.91 -12.50 11.39
N SER A 150 -1.25 -13.45 12.06
CA SER A 150 -1.64 -14.87 12.08
C SER A 150 -2.74 -15.17 13.10
N SER A 151 -2.83 -14.38 14.17
CA SER A 151 -3.78 -14.56 15.26
C SER A 151 -4.19 -13.23 15.90
N ALA A 152 -5.31 -13.21 16.62
CA ALA A 152 -5.73 -12.05 17.41
C ALA A 152 -4.68 -11.69 18.49
N SER A 153 -4.04 -12.69 19.11
CA SER A 153 -2.97 -12.50 20.09
C SER A 153 -1.72 -11.80 19.54
N ASP A 154 -1.56 -11.69 18.22
CA ASP A 154 -0.45 -10.95 17.60
C ASP A 154 -0.63 -9.43 17.75
N TYR A 155 -1.88 -8.93 17.82
CA TYR A 155 -2.20 -7.49 17.69
C TYR A 155 -3.16 -6.93 18.75
N ASP A 156 -3.89 -7.77 19.50
CA ASP A 156 -5.00 -7.31 20.36
C ASP A 156 -4.56 -6.24 21.39
N THR A 157 -3.43 -6.43 22.07
CA THR A 157 -2.91 -5.48 23.07
C THR A 157 -2.68 -4.10 22.47
N GLN A 158 -1.92 -4.03 21.37
CA GLN A 158 -1.60 -2.78 20.68
C GLN A 158 -2.85 -2.14 20.06
N MET A 159 -3.81 -2.94 19.61
CA MET A 159 -5.08 -2.43 19.08
C MET A 159 -6.00 -1.89 20.19
N GLN A 160 -6.00 -2.48 21.39
CA GLN A 160 -6.64 -1.89 22.56
C GLN A 160 -5.96 -0.58 22.98
N HIS A 161 -4.63 -0.51 22.92
CA HIS A 161 -3.88 0.71 23.23
C HIS A 161 -4.16 1.81 22.18
N TYR A 162 -4.09 1.50 20.89
CA TYR A 162 -4.46 2.40 19.79
C TYR A 162 -5.91 2.88 19.88
N THR A 163 -6.85 2.01 20.26
CA THR A 163 -8.24 2.41 20.52
C THR A 163 -8.31 3.46 21.63
N LYS A 164 -7.61 3.25 22.75
CA LYS A 164 -7.57 4.19 23.89
C LYS A 164 -6.86 5.50 23.51
N TRP A 165 -5.83 5.44 22.68
CA TRP A 165 -5.18 6.61 22.08
C TRP A 165 -6.17 7.43 21.24
N VAL A 166 -6.87 6.82 20.28
CA VAL A 166 -7.88 7.52 19.46
C VAL A 166 -8.98 8.14 20.33
N VAL A 167 -9.51 7.40 21.32
CA VAL A 167 -10.49 7.92 22.29
C VAL A 167 -9.95 9.12 23.07
N ALA A 168 -8.69 9.10 23.50
CA ALA A 168 -8.07 10.23 24.18
C ALA A 168 -7.91 11.45 23.25
N ARG A 169 -7.42 11.24 22.01
CA ARG A 169 -7.25 12.31 21.02
C ARG A 169 -8.57 12.97 20.62
N HIS A 170 -9.65 12.21 20.51
CA HIS A 170 -11.01 12.73 20.29
C HIS A 170 -11.56 13.61 21.43
N ALA A 171 -10.91 13.62 22.61
CA ALA A 171 -11.28 14.46 23.74
C ALA A 171 -10.37 15.69 23.94
N GLU A 172 -9.29 15.81 23.15
CA GLU A 172 -8.40 16.97 23.20
C GLU A 172 -9.05 18.20 22.53
N SER A 173 -8.66 19.40 22.96
CA SER A 173 -8.96 20.64 22.23
C SER A 173 -7.77 21.00 21.34
N ASP A 174 -8.01 21.25 20.05
CA ASP A 174 -6.93 21.61 19.13
C ASP A 174 -6.53 23.10 19.25
N PRO A 175 -5.27 23.43 19.60
CA PRO A 175 -4.79 24.82 19.67
C PRO A 175 -4.77 25.54 18.30
N ASN A 176 -4.81 24.79 17.19
CA ASN A 176 -4.94 25.32 15.83
C ASN A 176 -6.39 25.77 15.50
N ASN A 177 -7.35 25.58 16.42
CA ASN A 177 -8.78 25.91 16.24
C ASN A 177 -9.41 25.19 15.02
N ILE A 178 -9.18 23.88 14.92
CA ILE A 178 -9.90 22.98 14.00
C ILE A 178 -10.55 21.83 14.79
N ASP A 179 -11.29 20.95 14.10
CA ASP A 179 -11.78 19.71 14.69
C ASP A 179 -10.63 18.71 14.83
N VAL A 180 -10.35 18.25 16.06
CA VAL A 180 -9.19 17.40 16.36
C VAL A 180 -9.22 16.05 15.62
N ARG A 181 -10.38 15.60 15.13
CA ARG A 181 -10.50 14.40 14.30
C ARG A 181 -9.76 14.53 12.96
N ILE A 182 -9.55 15.74 12.47
CA ILE A 182 -8.95 16.06 11.16
C ILE A 182 -7.64 16.86 11.29
N GLU A 183 -7.05 16.90 12.48
CA GLU A 183 -5.65 17.30 12.63
C GLU A 183 -4.73 16.19 12.13
N PRO A 184 -3.75 16.49 11.23
CA PRO A 184 -2.96 15.43 10.61
C PRO A 184 -2.07 14.67 11.59
N LYS A 185 -1.48 15.34 12.59
CA LYS A 185 -0.46 14.73 13.45
C LYS A 185 -0.38 15.26 14.89
N PHE A 186 0.14 14.40 15.75
CA PHE A 186 0.23 14.58 17.20
C PHE A 186 1.63 14.25 17.70
N GLU A 187 2.08 14.96 18.73
CA GLU A 187 3.34 14.71 19.45
C GLU A 187 3.40 13.30 20.06
N LEU A 188 4.59 12.69 20.15
CA LEU A 188 4.79 11.39 20.79
C LEU A 188 5.71 11.49 22.02
N PRO A 189 5.40 10.82 23.15
CA PRO A 189 4.23 9.96 23.40
C PRO A 189 3.02 10.69 23.99
N SER A 190 3.02 12.04 24.09
CA SER A 190 1.96 12.80 24.77
C SER A 190 0.61 12.74 24.05
N GLY A 191 0.63 12.77 22.72
CA GLY A 191 -0.54 12.94 21.87
C GLY A 191 -1.13 14.35 21.89
N THR A 192 -0.38 15.36 22.30
CA THR A 192 -0.79 16.75 22.11
C THR A 192 -0.83 17.09 20.62
N PRO A 193 -1.86 17.79 20.11
CA PRO A 193 -1.91 18.24 18.70
C PRO A 193 -0.67 19.06 18.32
N TYR A 194 -0.15 18.87 17.10
CA TYR A 194 1.02 19.60 16.63
C TYR A 194 0.67 21.06 16.32
N THR A 195 1.31 22.02 17.00
CA THR A 195 0.98 23.46 16.87
C THR A 195 1.86 24.22 15.87
N GLY A 196 2.79 23.54 15.20
CA GLY A 196 3.61 24.13 14.15
C GLY A 196 2.84 24.35 12.84
N GLY A 197 3.40 25.17 11.94
CA GLY A 197 2.88 25.35 10.60
C GLY A 197 2.86 24.02 9.83
N TRP A 198 1.71 23.67 9.26
CA TRP A 198 1.46 22.40 8.55
C TRP A 198 0.25 22.54 7.62
N CYS A 199 0.11 21.66 6.62
CA CYS A 199 -1.11 21.63 5.80
C CYS A 199 -2.23 20.88 6.54
N ARG A 200 -3.18 21.64 7.06
CA ARG A 200 -4.35 21.16 7.81
C ARG A 200 -5.63 21.88 7.34
N PRO A 201 -6.82 21.30 7.52
CA PRO A 201 -7.09 19.95 8.05
C PRO A 201 -6.82 18.85 7.01
N GLN A 202 -6.84 17.58 7.44
CA GLN A 202 -6.86 16.41 6.55
C GLN A 202 -8.05 15.51 6.89
N THR A 203 -8.98 15.36 5.94
CA THR A 203 -10.32 14.78 6.17
C THR A 203 -10.39 13.27 5.92
N ASP A 204 -9.30 12.63 5.52
CA ASP A 204 -9.20 11.18 5.30
C ASP A 204 -9.12 10.40 6.63
N ALA A 205 -8.42 10.94 7.63
CA ALA A 205 -8.12 10.25 8.88
C ALA A 205 -9.36 9.67 9.63
N PRO A 206 -10.51 10.36 9.75
CA PRO A 206 -11.73 9.77 10.32
C PRO A 206 -12.21 8.53 9.55
N GLY A 207 -12.12 8.55 8.22
CA GLY A 207 -12.49 7.40 7.38
C GLY A 207 -11.57 6.21 7.61
N LEU A 208 -10.27 6.45 7.63
CA LEU A 208 -9.24 5.43 7.86
C LEU A 208 -9.33 4.83 9.27
N ARG A 209 -9.50 5.66 10.31
CA ARG A 209 -9.72 5.22 11.69
C ARG A 209 -11.01 4.39 11.81
N ALA A 210 -12.12 4.84 11.24
CA ALA A 210 -13.38 4.09 11.26
C ALA A 210 -13.26 2.72 10.57
N ILE A 211 -12.60 2.63 9.40
CA ILE A 211 -12.34 1.35 8.72
C ILE A 211 -11.57 0.39 9.65
N THR A 212 -10.47 0.89 10.25
CA THR A 212 -9.59 0.13 11.14
C THR A 212 -10.33 -0.38 12.38
N LEU A 213 -11.03 0.52 13.06
CA LEU A 213 -11.67 0.24 14.34
C LEU A 213 -12.95 -0.60 14.17
N ILE A 214 -13.66 -0.52 13.04
CA ILE A 214 -14.76 -1.44 12.71
C ILE A 214 -14.23 -2.86 12.42
N ALA A 215 -13.09 -2.99 11.73
CA ALA A 215 -12.46 -4.30 11.52
C ALA A 215 -12.09 -4.96 12.84
N TYR A 216 -11.54 -4.20 13.80
CA TYR A 216 -11.26 -4.69 15.14
C TYR A 216 -12.52 -4.99 15.98
N ALA A 217 -13.53 -4.12 15.96
CA ALA A 217 -14.78 -4.33 16.68
C ALA A 217 -15.52 -5.59 16.23
N ASN A 218 -15.52 -5.89 14.93
CA ASN A 218 -16.13 -7.10 14.38
C ASN A 218 -15.39 -8.38 14.81
N ASP A 219 -14.06 -8.35 14.88
CA ASP A 219 -13.25 -9.46 15.40
C ASP A 219 -13.49 -9.67 16.90
N LEU A 220 -13.50 -8.60 17.71
CA LEU A 220 -13.87 -8.66 19.13
C LEU A 220 -15.26 -9.28 19.35
N ILE A 221 -16.26 -8.87 18.55
CA ILE A 221 -17.62 -9.43 18.62
C ILE A 221 -17.62 -10.94 18.26
N GLN A 222 -16.89 -11.34 17.23
CA GLN A 222 -16.74 -12.76 16.85
C GLN A 222 -16.04 -13.59 17.94
N ARG A 223 -15.07 -13.00 18.65
CA ARG A 223 -14.41 -13.58 19.83
C ARG A 223 -15.24 -13.50 21.12
N GLY A 224 -16.45 -12.96 21.08
CA GLY A 224 -17.35 -12.78 22.23
C GLY A 224 -16.96 -11.64 23.18
N GLN A 225 -15.94 -10.85 22.85
CA GLN A 225 -15.36 -9.78 23.68
C GLN A 225 -16.08 -8.43 23.46
N LYS A 226 -17.42 -8.45 23.42
CA LYS A 226 -18.24 -7.27 23.08
C LYS A 226 -18.12 -6.13 24.11
N ASP A 227 -17.73 -6.41 25.35
CA ASP A 227 -17.61 -5.40 26.42
C ASP A 227 -16.65 -4.27 26.06
N PHE A 228 -15.48 -4.58 25.46
CA PHE A 228 -14.53 -3.56 25.01
C PHE A 228 -15.12 -2.68 23.90
N VAL A 229 -15.94 -3.27 23.02
CA VAL A 229 -16.66 -2.54 21.97
C VAL A 229 -17.66 -1.57 22.60
N MET A 230 -18.46 -2.02 23.57
CA MET A 230 -19.41 -1.18 24.29
C MET A 230 -18.75 -0.10 25.16
N GLN A 231 -17.48 -0.28 25.55
CA GLN A 231 -16.75 0.64 26.44
C GLN A 231 -16.01 1.77 25.71
N TYR A 232 -15.46 1.50 24.51
CA TYR A 232 -14.57 2.45 23.82
C TYR A 232 -14.92 2.70 22.35
N LEU A 233 -15.43 1.69 21.64
CA LEU A 233 -15.58 1.74 20.18
C LEU A 233 -16.97 2.23 19.75
N TRP A 234 -18.01 1.80 20.48
CA TRP A 234 -19.41 2.15 20.24
C TRP A 234 -20.22 2.12 21.54
N THR A 235 -20.28 3.26 22.24
CA THR A 235 -20.84 3.42 23.60
C THR A 235 -22.35 3.75 23.63
N GLY A 236 -22.99 3.80 22.47
CA GLY A 236 -24.41 4.18 22.30
C GLY A 236 -24.65 5.68 22.53
N ASP A 237 -25.92 6.09 22.66
CA ASP A 237 -26.31 7.52 22.77
C ASP A 237 -25.93 8.18 24.11
N SER A 238 -25.22 7.47 25.00
CA SER A 238 -24.64 8.09 26.19
C SER A 238 -23.47 9.01 25.79
N SER A 239 -23.32 10.15 26.46
CA SER A 239 -22.27 11.13 26.14
C SER A 239 -20.82 10.64 26.36
N SER A 240 -20.64 9.41 26.84
CA SER A 240 -19.35 8.73 27.01
C SER A 240 -18.58 8.67 25.70
N TYR A 241 -17.48 9.42 25.59
CA TYR A 241 -16.62 9.51 24.40
C TYR A 241 -17.40 9.80 23.11
N TYR A 242 -18.46 10.61 23.17
CA TYR A 242 -19.29 11.01 22.03
C TYR A 242 -19.85 9.82 21.21
N GLY A 243 -20.23 8.73 21.87
CA GLY A 243 -20.69 7.50 21.22
C GLY A 243 -19.60 6.47 20.92
N GLY A 244 -18.34 6.74 21.30
CA GLY A 244 -17.18 5.87 21.08
C GLY A 244 -16.44 6.20 19.78
N ALA A 245 -15.19 5.74 19.67
CA ALA A 245 -14.26 6.15 18.62
C ALA A 245 -14.82 5.96 17.19
N ILE A 246 -15.48 4.85 16.91
CA ILE A 246 -16.07 4.57 15.58
C ILE A 246 -17.21 5.55 15.29
N LYS A 247 -18.13 5.74 16.24
CA LYS A 247 -19.27 6.63 16.05
C LYS A 247 -18.82 8.08 15.89
N HIS A 248 -17.87 8.54 16.70
CA HIS A 248 -17.37 9.91 16.65
C HIS A 248 -16.70 10.25 15.30
N ASP A 249 -16.00 9.30 14.68
CA ASP A 249 -15.43 9.48 13.35
C ASP A 249 -16.47 9.41 12.22
N LEU A 250 -17.40 8.45 12.27
CA LEU A 250 -18.46 8.35 11.27
C LEU A 250 -19.44 9.53 11.32
N ASP A 251 -19.77 10.03 12.51
CA ASP A 251 -20.55 11.26 12.70
C ASP A 251 -19.80 12.50 12.18
N TRP A 252 -18.45 12.52 12.20
CA TRP A 252 -17.71 13.59 11.53
C TRP A 252 -17.92 13.54 10.02
N ILE A 253 -17.68 12.39 9.39
CA ILE A 253 -17.84 12.20 7.93
C ILE A 253 -19.28 12.54 7.52
N ALA A 254 -20.26 12.06 8.28
CA ALA A 254 -21.67 12.26 7.99
C ALA A 254 -22.10 13.73 7.93
N ASN A 255 -21.42 14.61 8.66
CA ASN A 255 -21.71 16.04 8.69
C ASN A 255 -20.75 16.88 7.84
N ASN A 256 -19.54 16.39 7.52
CA ASN A 256 -18.44 17.21 6.99
C ASN A 256 -17.70 16.61 5.77
N TRP A 257 -18.18 15.55 5.12
CA TRP A 257 -17.47 14.93 3.97
C TRP A 257 -17.14 15.91 2.82
N GLU A 258 -17.92 16.98 2.62
CA GLU A 258 -17.67 18.02 1.60
C GLU A 258 -16.68 19.12 2.05
N GLN A 259 -16.09 19.00 3.24
CA GLN A 259 -15.13 19.97 3.77
C GLN A 259 -13.79 19.93 3.00
N ASN A 260 -13.23 21.11 2.74
CA ASN A 260 -11.90 21.27 2.16
C ASN A 260 -10.82 20.63 3.03
N SER A 261 -9.91 19.90 2.39
CA SER A 261 -8.83 19.13 2.99
C SER A 261 -7.51 19.54 2.34
N CYS A 262 -6.38 19.28 3.01
CA CYS A 262 -5.14 18.97 2.29
C CYS A 262 -5.18 17.53 1.77
N ASP A 263 -4.40 17.21 0.74
CA ASP A 263 -4.21 15.83 0.29
C ASP A 263 -3.39 15.00 1.29
N LEU A 264 -3.32 13.68 1.04
CA LEU A 264 -2.52 12.73 1.83
C LEU A 264 -1.00 13.02 1.77
N TRP A 265 -0.57 13.81 0.79
CA TRP A 265 0.79 14.31 0.63
C TRP A 265 1.03 15.65 1.34
N GLU A 266 -0.01 16.23 1.96
CA GLU A 266 0.06 17.37 2.86
C GLU A 266 0.50 18.68 2.20
N GLU A 267 0.09 18.90 0.94
CA GLU A 267 0.64 19.95 0.07
C GLU A 267 -0.40 20.81 -0.66
N VAL A 268 -1.43 20.18 -1.25
CA VAL A 268 -2.45 20.88 -2.04
C VAL A 268 -3.81 20.73 -1.39
N GLN A 269 -4.68 21.71 -1.60
CA GLN A 269 -6.03 21.69 -1.06
C GLN A 269 -7.08 21.43 -2.13
N SER A 270 -8.06 20.60 -1.77
CA SER A 270 -9.29 20.31 -2.51
C SER A 270 -10.34 19.84 -1.51
N ASN A 271 -11.61 20.01 -1.85
CA ASN A 271 -12.69 19.31 -1.15
C ASN A 271 -13.11 18.00 -1.86
N ASP A 272 -12.61 17.73 -3.07
CA ASP A 272 -12.87 16.53 -3.88
C ASP A 272 -11.53 15.85 -4.20
N PHE A 273 -11.15 14.89 -3.35
CA PHE A 273 -9.98 14.01 -3.49
C PHE A 273 -10.46 12.56 -3.59
N PHE A 274 -10.00 11.80 -4.59
CA PHE A 274 -10.40 10.40 -4.78
C PHE A 274 -10.05 9.53 -3.57
N TRP A 275 -8.87 9.69 -2.98
CA TRP A 275 -8.43 9.04 -1.74
C TRP A 275 -9.43 9.25 -0.61
N ASN A 276 -9.74 10.51 -0.29
CA ASN A 276 -10.69 10.87 0.77
C ASN A 276 -12.08 10.31 0.46
N ARG A 277 -12.59 10.49 -0.77
CA ARG A 277 -13.91 10.00 -1.19
C ARG A 277 -14.03 8.49 -1.09
N TYR A 278 -13.07 7.73 -1.61
CA TYR A 278 -13.18 6.28 -1.71
C TYR A 278 -12.98 5.59 -0.35
N THR A 279 -12.12 6.15 0.52
CA THR A 279 -11.99 5.70 1.91
C THR A 279 -13.20 6.09 2.76
N MET A 280 -13.73 7.32 2.67
CA MET A 280 -14.99 7.72 3.31
C MET A 280 -16.16 6.84 2.89
N ARG A 281 -16.27 6.47 1.61
CA ARG A 281 -17.30 5.53 1.11
C ARG A 281 -17.25 4.21 1.87
N LYS A 282 -16.07 3.60 2.00
CA LYS A 282 -15.89 2.34 2.72
C LYS A 282 -16.15 2.46 4.21
N ALA A 283 -15.70 3.55 4.84
CA ALA A 283 -16.01 3.86 6.23
C ALA A 283 -17.53 3.92 6.47
N LEU A 284 -18.26 4.67 5.64
CA LEU A 284 -19.73 4.79 5.73
C LEU A 284 -20.44 3.47 5.44
N THR A 285 -20.06 2.71 4.40
CA THR A 285 -20.65 1.38 4.11
C THR A 285 -20.47 0.41 5.29
N ASN A 286 -19.26 0.33 5.85
CA ASN A 286 -18.99 -0.48 7.03
C ASN A 286 -19.77 0.04 8.24
N GLY A 287 -19.86 1.37 8.40
CA GLY A 287 -20.59 2.06 9.46
C GLY A 287 -22.10 1.82 9.45
N VAL A 288 -22.74 1.79 8.27
CA VAL A 288 -24.17 1.47 8.10
C VAL A 288 -24.46 0.08 8.67
N ALA A 289 -23.66 -0.92 8.27
CA ALA A 289 -23.81 -2.30 8.73
C ALA A 289 -23.49 -2.46 10.22
N PHE A 290 -22.41 -1.83 10.69
CA PHE A 290 -21.97 -1.91 12.08
C PHE A 290 -22.96 -1.22 13.04
N ALA A 291 -23.43 -0.02 12.75
CA ALA A 291 -24.45 0.67 13.54
C ALA A 291 -25.73 -0.16 13.65
N GLN A 292 -26.17 -0.78 12.55
CA GLN A 292 -27.33 -1.68 12.54
C GLN A 292 -27.11 -2.96 13.38
N ALA A 293 -25.90 -3.52 13.39
CA ALA A 293 -25.53 -4.66 14.24
C ALA A 293 -25.40 -4.27 15.74
N MET A 294 -25.13 -3.01 16.03
CA MET A 294 -25.12 -2.44 17.39
C MET A 294 -26.49 -1.94 17.85
N GLY A 295 -27.53 -2.01 17.00
CA GLY A 295 -28.91 -1.60 17.29
C GLY A 295 -29.21 -0.12 17.01
N ASP A 296 -28.23 0.68 16.62
CA ASP A 296 -28.39 2.09 16.27
C ASP A 296 -28.87 2.26 14.82
N SER A 297 -30.18 2.12 14.66
CA SER A 297 -30.87 2.38 13.40
C SER A 297 -30.87 3.86 12.97
N GLN A 298 -30.57 4.81 13.86
CA GLN A 298 -30.56 6.24 13.55
C GLN A 298 -29.25 6.62 12.85
N SER A 299 -28.10 6.27 13.42
CA SER A 299 -26.80 6.46 12.80
C SER A 299 -26.68 5.64 11.51
N SER A 300 -27.17 4.39 11.49
CA SER A 300 -27.20 3.57 10.27
C SER A 300 -27.95 4.28 9.12
N GLN A 301 -29.11 4.89 9.40
CA GLN A 301 -29.85 5.69 8.42
C GLN A 301 -29.12 6.98 8.03
N ALA A 302 -28.48 7.68 8.98
CA ALA A 302 -27.74 8.91 8.71
C ALA A 302 -26.56 8.64 7.75
N TYR A 303 -25.72 7.66 8.08
CA TYR A 303 -24.59 7.25 7.25
C TYR A 303 -25.06 6.76 5.87
N GLY A 304 -26.19 6.05 5.81
CA GLY A 304 -26.77 5.57 4.54
C GLY A 304 -27.21 6.68 3.59
N ARG A 305 -27.73 7.80 4.11
CA ARG A 305 -28.06 8.99 3.30
C ARG A 305 -26.81 9.63 2.71
N VAL A 306 -25.76 9.78 3.53
CA VAL A 306 -24.49 10.39 3.10
C VAL A 306 -23.76 9.49 2.10
N LEU A 307 -23.76 8.17 2.32
CA LEU A 307 -23.23 7.18 1.38
C LEU A 307 -23.90 7.24 0.00
N ALA A 308 -25.22 7.51 -0.05
CA ALA A 308 -25.97 7.67 -1.29
C ALA A 308 -25.64 8.97 -2.03
N SER A 309 -25.35 10.07 -1.32
CA SER A 309 -24.87 11.33 -1.91
C SER A 309 -23.41 11.26 -2.36
N LEU A 310 -22.56 10.60 -1.57
CA LEU A 310 -21.11 10.53 -1.78
C LEU A 310 -20.76 9.54 -2.90
N SER A 311 -21.31 8.32 -2.91
CA SER A 311 -20.88 7.26 -3.85
C SER A 311 -20.88 7.67 -5.34
N PRO A 312 -21.88 8.42 -5.86
CA PRO A 312 -21.86 8.89 -7.25
C PRO A 312 -20.73 9.88 -7.59
N THR A 313 -20.21 10.63 -6.61
CA THR A 313 -19.15 11.64 -6.86
C THR A 313 -17.85 11.02 -7.37
N LEU A 314 -17.55 9.78 -6.96
CA LEU A 314 -16.34 9.06 -7.38
C LEU A 314 -16.23 8.91 -8.89
N GLN A 315 -17.35 8.82 -9.61
CA GLN A 315 -17.33 8.68 -11.07
C GLN A 315 -16.78 9.94 -11.77
N ARG A 316 -16.83 11.11 -11.12
CA ARG A 316 -16.24 12.36 -11.63
C ARG A 316 -14.73 12.26 -11.81
N HIS A 317 -14.08 11.46 -10.97
CA HIS A 317 -12.63 11.22 -11.03
C HIS A 317 -12.21 10.33 -12.20
N TYR A 318 -13.13 9.70 -12.95
CA TYR A 318 -12.77 8.93 -14.15
C TYR A 318 -12.96 9.77 -15.42
N ASN A 319 -11.86 10.11 -16.08
CA ASN A 319 -11.85 10.96 -17.28
C ASN A 319 -12.05 10.19 -18.61
N GLY A 320 -12.31 8.88 -18.56
CA GLY A 320 -12.38 8.01 -19.73
C GLY A 320 -11.05 7.38 -20.16
N GLN A 321 -9.97 7.57 -19.39
CA GLN A 321 -8.67 6.91 -19.58
C GLN A 321 -8.06 6.45 -18.26
N PHE A 322 -8.12 7.28 -17.22
CA PHE A 322 -7.64 6.97 -15.88
C PHE A 322 -8.50 7.65 -14.81
N VAL A 323 -8.35 7.15 -13.57
CA VAL A 323 -8.89 7.77 -12.36
C VAL A 323 -7.88 8.78 -11.85
N PHE A 324 -8.31 10.02 -11.64
CA PHE A 324 -7.45 11.13 -11.23
C PHE A 324 -7.73 11.55 -9.78
N GLU A 325 -6.69 11.97 -9.04
CA GLU A 325 -6.85 12.25 -7.60
C GLU A 325 -7.68 13.52 -7.34
N ALA A 326 -7.31 14.64 -7.96
CA ALA A 326 -8.13 15.87 -8.00
C ALA A 326 -7.86 16.71 -9.26
N ASP A 327 -8.72 17.69 -9.54
CA ASP A 327 -8.59 18.60 -10.71
C ASP A 327 -7.23 19.34 -10.73
N ASN A 328 -6.70 19.68 -9.56
CA ASN A 328 -5.41 20.36 -9.40
C ASN A 328 -4.21 19.40 -9.28
N ARG A 329 -4.44 18.08 -9.24
CA ARG A 329 -3.41 17.04 -9.08
C ARG A 329 -3.92 15.72 -9.69
N GLN A 330 -3.89 15.63 -11.02
CA GLN A 330 -4.58 14.54 -11.73
C GLN A 330 -3.82 13.21 -11.72
N GLN A 331 -2.56 13.18 -12.18
CA GLN A 331 -1.76 11.95 -12.24
C GLN A 331 -0.98 11.75 -10.94
N ASP A 332 -1.58 10.98 -10.02
CA ASP A 332 -1.08 10.76 -8.67
C ASP A 332 -1.27 9.29 -8.24
N ALA A 333 -0.26 8.71 -7.59
CA ALA A 333 -0.26 7.35 -7.05
C ALA A 333 -1.12 7.19 -5.78
N ALA A 334 -1.61 8.27 -5.19
CA ALA A 334 -2.67 8.26 -4.17
C ALA A 334 -3.86 7.37 -4.59
N VAL A 335 -4.27 7.46 -5.85
CA VAL A 335 -5.33 6.65 -6.46
C VAL A 335 -5.03 5.15 -6.41
N ILE A 336 -3.76 4.76 -6.56
CA ILE A 336 -3.33 3.35 -6.50
C ILE A 336 -3.42 2.81 -5.07
N CYS A 337 -3.06 3.62 -4.07
CA CYS A 337 -3.31 3.24 -2.66
C CYS A 337 -4.82 3.25 -2.34
N ALA A 338 -5.60 4.17 -2.91
CA ALA A 338 -7.06 4.21 -2.76
C ALA A 338 -7.73 2.92 -3.28
N PHE A 339 -7.31 2.40 -4.45
CA PHE A 339 -7.79 1.13 -4.99
C PHE A 339 -7.57 -0.07 -4.06
N ASN A 340 -6.63 0.01 -3.11
CA ASN A 340 -6.47 -0.98 -2.05
C ASN A 340 -7.35 -0.67 -0.85
N ASP A 341 -7.14 0.49 -0.24
CA ASP A 341 -7.64 0.79 1.11
C ASP A 341 -9.09 1.28 1.11
N GLY A 342 -9.57 1.92 0.04
CA GLY A 342 -10.99 2.31 -0.14
C GLY A 342 -11.88 1.26 -0.81
N ASN A 343 -11.30 0.21 -1.42
CA ASN A 343 -12.10 -0.77 -2.17
C ASN A 343 -12.93 -1.71 -1.27
N LEU A 344 -14.18 -1.94 -1.69
CA LEU A 344 -15.24 -2.70 -1.02
C LEU A 344 -15.55 -4.07 -1.67
N ASN A 345 -14.85 -4.43 -2.76
CA ASN A 345 -15.18 -5.59 -3.63
C ASN A 345 -16.60 -5.57 -4.24
N ASP A 346 -17.25 -4.41 -4.33
CA ASP A 346 -18.64 -4.24 -4.79
C ASP A 346 -18.77 -3.76 -6.25
N GLY A 347 -17.72 -3.95 -7.05
CA GLY A 347 -17.67 -3.60 -8.47
C GLY A 347 -17.20 -2.18 -8.78
N VAL A 348 -17.41 -1.22 -7.87
CA VAL A 348 -17.02 0.19 -8.05
C VAL A 348 -15.50 0.32 -7.94
N PHE A 349 -14.83 0.58 -9.06
CA PHE A 349 -13.37 0.45 -9.24
C PHE A 349 -12.86 -0.91 -8.75
N ALA A 350 -13.44 -1.99 -9.31
CA ALA A 350 -12.96 -3.35 -9.06
C ALA A 350 -11.47 -3.48 -9.49
N PRO A 351 -10.62 -4.22 -8.76
CA PRO A 351 -9.18 -4.28 -9.05
C PRO A 351 -8.81 -4.75 -10.47
N ASN A 352 -9.71 -5.44 -11.17
CA ASN A 352 -9.54 -5.85 -12.57
C ASN A 352 -10.47 -5.10 -13.56
N SER A 353 -10.91 -3.88 -13.23
CA SER A 353 -11.71 -3.03 -14.13
C SER A 353 -10.84 -2.22 -15.11
N ALA A 354 -11.47 -1.62 -16.11
CA ALA A 354 -10.78 -0.80 -17.12
C ALA A 354 -10.21 0.47 -16.51
N GLU A 355 -10.95 1.10 -15.59
CA GLU A 355 -10.56 2.30 -14.87
C GLU A 355 -9.28 2.07 -14.05
N VAL A 356 -9.16 0.92 -13.38
CA VAL A 356 -7.94 0.55 -12.63
C VAL A 356 -6.78 0.23 -13.58
N ALA A 357 -7.02 -0.57 -14.63
CA ALA A 357 -5.99 -0.98 -15.58
C ALA A 357 -5.42 0.19 -16.40
N GLY A 358 -6.28 1.12 -16.81
CA GLY A 358 -5.92 2.38 -17.47
C GLY A 358 -5.10 3.28 -16.55
N THR A 359 -5.51 3.45 -15.29
CA THR A 359 -4.76 4.23 -14.29
C THR A 359 -3.36 3.67 -14.03
N ILE A 360 -3.23 2.34 -13.91
CA ILE A 360 -1.90 1.70 -13.81
C ILE A 360 -1.10 1.98 -15.08
N SER A 361 -1.69 1.87 -16.27
CA SER A 361 -0.99 2.12 -17.54
C SER A 361 -0.50 3.58 -17.68
N THR A 362 -1.31 4.55 -17.26
CA THR A 362 -0.94 5.97 -17.24
C THR A 362 0.22 6.24 -16.29
N LEU A 363 0.15 5.74 -15.05
CA LEU A 363 1.20 5.96 -14.05
C LEU A 363 2.48 5.15 -14.33
N ASN A 364 2.37 3.95 -14.93
CA ASN A 364 3.50 3.20 -15.47
C ASN A 364 4.25 4.06 -16.50
N SER A 365 3.53 4.72 -17.42
CA SER A 365 4.11 5.58 -18.45
C SER A 365 4.79 6.82 -17.85
N LEU A 366 4.19 7.42 -16.82
CA LEU A 366 4.74 8.55 -16.08
C LEU A 366 6.05 8.17 -15.36
N PHE A 367 6.05 7.13 -14.51
CA PHE A 367 7.21 6.81 -13.69
C PHE A 367 8.31 6.05 -14.45
N SER A 368 7.97 5.35 -15.54
CA SER A 368 8.95 4.77 -16.49
C SER A 368 9.74 5.84 -17.25
N SER A 369 9.18 7.05 -17.42
CA SER A 369 9.89 8.19 -18.02
C SER A 369 10.51 9.16 -17.01
N SER A 370 9.92 9.31 -15.82
CA SER A 370 10.33 10.32 -14.83
C SER A 370 11.61 9.99 -14.04
N PHE A 371 11.96 8.71 -13.88
CA PHE A 371 13.02 8.28 -12.96
C PHE A 371 14.16 7.52 -13.66
N PRO A 372 15.38 8.10 -13.75
CA PRO A 372 16.57 7.46 -14.32
C PRO A 372 16.94 6.07 -13.75
N ILE A 373 16.49 5.72 -12.54
CA ILE A 373 16.68 4.39 -11.95
C ILE A 373 15.81 3.32 -12.61
N ASN A 374 14.59 3.65 -13.07
CA ASN A 374 13.71 2.66 -13.69
C ASN A 374 14.32 2.10 -14.98
N GLN A 375 14.88 2.94 -15.87
CA GLN A 375 15.47 2.41 -17.11
C GLN A 375 16.86 1.78 -16.88
N LYS A 376 17.54 2.09 -15.76
CA LYS A 376 18.74 1.35 -15.33
C LYS A 376 18.39 -0.05 -14.85
N ASP A 377 17.35 -0.18 -14.05
CA ASP A 377 16.82 -1.47 -13.58
C ASP A 377 16.30 -2.31 -14.76
N ASP A 378 15.57 -1.70 -15.69
CA ASP A 378 15.12 -2.34 -16.94
C ASP A 378 16.32 -2.86 -17.76
N ALA A 379 17.36 -2.04 -17.95
CA ALA A 379 18.58 -2.42 -18.67
C ALA A 379 19.44 -3.45 -17.94
N ALA A 380 19.33 -3.53 -16.61
CA ALA A 380 19.96 -4.57 -15.78
C ALA A 380 19.13 -5.87 -15.69
N GLY A 381 17.90 -5.89 -16.22
CA GLY A 381 16.99 -7.04 -16.14
C GLY A 381 16.35 -7.23 -14.76
N VAL A 382 16.38 -6.22 -13.89
CA VAL A 382 15.62 -6.20 -12.64
C VAL A 382 14.14 -5.98 -13.01
N PRO A 383 13.19 -6.86 -12.65
CA PRO A 383 11.79 -6.70 -13.02
C PRO A 383 11.13 -5.55 -12.24
N GLY A 384 9.86 -5.25 -12.53
CA GLY A 384 9.01 -4.30 -11.81
C GLY A 384 9.03 -2.88 -12.36
N ILE A 385 8.62 -1.94 -11.51
CA ILE A 385 8.75 -0.49 -11.68
C ILE A 385 8.70 0.15 -10.29
N LEU A 386 9.41 1.26 -10.09
CA LEU A 386 9.24 2.11 -8.91
C LEU A 386 8.32 3.29 -9.25
N TYR A 387 7.30 3.51 -8.42
CA TYR A 387 6.38 4.64 -8.48
C TYR A 387 6.82 5.76 -7.53
N GLY A 388 6.46 7.01 -7.82
CA GLY A 388 6.60 8.15 -6.91
C GLY A 388 5.26 8.53 -6.30
N ARG A 389 5.08 9.81 -5.96
CA ARG A 389 3.77 10.39 -5.64
C ARG A 389 3.04 10.83 -6.91
N TYR A 390 3.50 11.91 -7.55
CA TYR A 390 2.86 12.51 -8.72
C TYR A 390 3.87 13.14 -9.70
N SER A 391 3.39 13.58 -10.87
CA SER A 391 4.23 14.23 -11.89
C SER A 391 4.77 15.59 -11.43
N GLY A 392 6.09 15.76 -11.44
CA GLY A 392 6.74 17.03 -11.06
C GLY A 392 6.98 17.21 -9.56
N ASP A 393 6.86 16.14 -8.76
CA ASP A 393 7.28 16.11 -7.35
C ASP A 393 8.72 16.66 -7.17
N GLN A 394 8.96 17.37 -6.06
CA GLN A 394 10.25 17.97 -5.67
C GLN A 394 10.67 17.61 -4.23
N TYR A 395 9.80 16.98 -3.43
CA TYR A 395 10.12 16.70 -2.02
C TYR A 395 11.26 15.67 -1.92
N ALA A 396 12.26 15.96 -1.08
CA ALA A 396 13.55 15.26 -1.02
C ALA A 396 14.26 15.07 -2.40
N GLY A 397 13.91 15.87 -3.41
CA GLY A 397 14.40 15.75 -4.78
C GLY A 397 13.41 15.12 -5.77
N GLY A 398 12.22 14.67 -5.33
CA GLY A 398 11.15 14.18 -6.21
C GLY A 398 11.44 12.79 -6.77
N ASN A 399 11.36 11.77 -5.91
CA ASN A 399 11.87 10.42 -6.16
C ASN A 399 10.76 9.37 -6.27
N PRO A 400 11.09 8.11 -6.64
CA PRO A 400 10.24 6.98 -6.30
C PRO A 400 10.13 6.75 -4.78
N TRP A 401 8.96 6.27 -4.36
CA TRP A 401 8.56 5.95 -2.99
C TRP A 401 8.36 4.44 -2.84
N VAL A 402 8.77 3.89 -1.71
CA VAL A 402 8.57 2.46 -1.41
C VAL A 402 7.08 2.16 -1.24
N LEU A 403 6.33 3.03 -0.54
CA LEU A 403 4.92 2.76 -0.22
C LEU A 403 3.99 2.77 -1.45
N THR A 404 4.18 3.67 -2.41
CA THR A 404 3.32 3.72 -3.62
C THR A 404 3.63 2.57 -4.57
N SER A 405 4.90 2.15 -4.62
CA SER A 405 5.33 0.92 -5.30
C SER A 405 4.72 -0.32 -4.62
N GLY A 406 4.66 -0.36 -3.28
CA GLY A 406 3.95 -1.39 -2.51
C GLY A 406 2.44 -1.42 -2.79
N CYS A 407 1.79 -0.25 -2.87
CA CYS A 407 0.38 -0.14 -3.27
C CYS A 407 0.14 -0.72 -4.67
N LEU A 408 1.01 -0.45 -5.65
CA LEU A 408 0.91 -1.01 -7.00
C LEU A 408 0.95 -2.55 -6.97
N ALA A 409 1.89 -3.14 -6.22
CA ALA A 409 1.97 -4.58 -6.07
C ALA A 409 0.68 -5.17 -5.47
N GLU A 410 0.13 -4.56 -4.41
CA GLU A 410 -1.15 -5.00 -3.82
C GLU A 410 -2.30 -4.95 -4.84
N VAL A 411 -2.44 -3.87 -5.63
CA VAL A 411 -3.50 -3.78 -6.66
C VAL A 411 -3.34 -4.89 -7.71
N LEU A 412 -2.11 -5.17 -8.17
CA LEU A 412 -1.85 -6.23 -9.15
C LEU A 412 -2.23 -7.63 -8.62
N TYR A 413 -1.90 -7.94 -7.37
CA TYR A 413 -2.33 -9.20 -6.74
C TYR A 413 -3.86 -9.26 -6.55
N ARG A 414 -4.53 -8.13 -6.25
CA ARG A 414 -5.99 -8.05 -6.17
C ARG A 414 -6.67 -8.19 -7.53
N ALA A 415 -6.08 -7.65 -8.59
CA ALA A 415 -6.52 -7.81 -9.97
C ALA A 415 -6.43 -9.27 -10.42
N ALA A 416 -5.32 -9.94 -10.10
CA ALA A 416 -5.15 -11.38 -10.28
C ALA A 416 -6.23 -12.18 -9.52
N ASN A 417 -6.46 -11.86 -8.25
CA ASN A 417 -7.44 -12.56 -7.42
C ASN A 417 -8.88 -12.40 -7.94
N SER A 418 -9.29 -11.18 -8.33
CA SER A 418 -10.61 -10.94 -8.93
C SER A 418 -10.82 -11.75 -10.23
N THR A 419 -9.80 -11.78 -11.09
CA THR A 419 -9.83 -12.52 -12.37
C THR A 419 -9.89 -14.04 -12.15
N ALA A 420 -9.09 -14.57 -11.23
CA ALA A 420 -9.09 -15.99 -10.88
C ALA A 420 -10.38 -16.44 -10.18
N ALA A 421 -10.89 -15.65 -9.22
CA ALA A 421 -12.09 -15.97 -8.45
C ALA A 421 -13.36 -15.93 -9.31
N THR A 422 -13.49 -14.94 -10.19
CA THR A 422 -14.63 -14.86 -11.12
C THR A 422 -14.56 -15.88 -12.27
N ARG A 423 -13.36 -16.41 -12.57
CA ARG A 423 -13.08 -17.33 -13.70
C ARG A 423 -13.53 -16.75 -15.05
N ARG A 424 -13.44 -15.43 -15.19
CA ARG A 424 -13.83 -14.68 -16.39
C ARG A 424 -12.72 -13.72 -16.75
N MET A 425 -12.61 -13.38 -18.04
CA MET A 425 -11.77 -12.28 -18.46
C MET A 425 -12.36 -10.96 -17.95
N PRO A 426 -11.52 -9.94 -17.70
CA PRO A 426 -11.94 -8.54 -17.62
C PRO A 426 -12.68 -8.07 -18.89
N THR A 427 -13.01 -6.77 -18.96
CA THR A 427 -13.38 -6.16 -20.25
C THR A 427 -12.22 -6.28 -21.24
N ALA A 428 -12.49 -6.19 -22.55
CA ALA A 428 -11.43 -6.25 -23.56
C ALA A 428 -10.38 -5.14 -23.34
N GLU A 429 -10.84 -3.92 -23.05
CA GLU A 429 -10.02 -2.76 -22.66
C GLU A 429 -9.10 -3.06 -21.46
N ALA A 430 -9.67 -3.53 -20.35
CA ALA A 430 -8.89 -3.91 -19.17
C ALA A 430 -7.91 -5.06 -19.46
N THR A 431 -8.30 -6.02 -20.29
CA THR A 431 -7.48 -7.17 -20.69
C THR A 431 -6.23 -6.73 -21.45
N GLU A 432 -6.37 -5.85 -22.46
CA GLU A 432 -5.23 -5.36 -23.22
C GLU A 432 -4.30 -4.47 -22.37
N HIS A 433 -4.87 -3.63 -21.48
CA HIS A 433 -4.07 -2.91 -20.48
C HIS A 433 -3.28 -3.87 -19.59
N PHE A 434 -3.91 -4.92 -19.03
CA PHE A 434 -3.21 -5.87 -18.16
C PHE A 434 -2.17 -6.74 -18.90
N LYS A 435 -2.39 -7.10 -20.17
CA LYS A 435 -1.37 -7.74 -21.01
C LYS A 435 -0.16 -6.82 -21.21
N ALA A 436 -0.38 -5.54 -21.51
CA ALA A 436 0.70 -4.56 -21.67
C ALA A 436 1.46 -4.34 -20.36
N ILE A 437 0.76 -4.21 -19.22
CA ILE A 437 1.35 -4.13 -17.88
C ILE A 437 2.21 -5.36 -17.57
N ALA A 438 1.75 -6.57 -17.88
CA ALA A 438 2.51 -7.79 -17.64
C ALA A 438 3.77 -7.89 -18.54
N ALA A 439 3.65 -7.50 -19.81
CA ALA A 439 4.78 -7.42 -20.74
C ALA A 439 5.79 -6.33 -20.37
N GLN A 440 5.37 -5.28 -19.66
CA GLN A 440 6.26 -4.25 -19.13
C GLN A 440 6.95 -4.68 -17.83
N LEU A 441 6.17 -5.14 -16.84
CA LEU A 441 6.65 -5.27 -15.46
C LEU A 441 7.38 -6.60 -15.18
N ASN A 442 7.10 -7.69 -15.91
CA ASN A 442 7.88 -8.92 -15.75
C ASN A 442 7.93 -9.80 -17.02
N PRO A 443 8.40 -9.27 -18.17
CA PRO A 443 8.43 -10.00 -19.44
C PRO A 443 9.21 -11.31 -19.35
N ALA A 444 10.31 -11.34 -18.59
CA ALA A 444 11.15 -12.52 -18.44
C ALA A 444 10.39 -13.68 -17.76
N ALA A 445 9.65 -13.42 -16.67
CA ALA A 445 8.88 -14.46 -16.00
C ALA A 445 7.64 -14.88 -16.79
N VAL A 446 6.92 -13.93 -17.41
CA VAL A 446 5.75 -14.21 -18.25
C VAL A 446 6.11 -15.09 -19.46
N ALA A 447 7.27 -14.82 -20.09
CA ALA A 447 7.80 -15.66 -21.17
C ALA A 447 8.28 -17.03 -20.67
N ALA A 448 8.95 -17.08 -19.52
CA ALA A 448 9.46 -18.34 -18.95
C ALA A 448 8.35 -19.33 -18.56
N GLU A 449 7.17 -18.85 -18.14
CA GLU A 449 6.01 -19.69 -17.84
C GLU A 449 5.09 -19.96 -19.05
N ASN A 450 5.37 -19.39 -20.23
CA ASN A 450 4.61 -19.56 -21.47
C ASN A 450 3.08 -19.37 -21.26
N LEU A 451 2.71 -18.24 -20.66
CA LEU A 451 1.34 -17.98 -20.19
C LEU A 451 0.37 -17.60 -21.32
N ASP A 452 -0.75 -18.32 -21.41
CA ASP A 452 -1.90 -17.94 -22.24
C ASP A 452 -2.72 -16.84 -21.54
N MET A 453 -2.36 -15.58 -21.78
CA MET A 453 -3.02 -14.40 -21.22
C MET A 453 -4.39 -14.08 -21.85
N ASP A 454 -4.88 -14.87 -22.80
CA ASP A 454 -6.28 -14.83 -23.24
C ASP A 454 -7.18 -15.75 -22.38
N THR A 455 -6.60 -16.48 -21.42
CA THR A 455 -7.33 -17.22 -20.38
C THR A 455 -7.34 -16.46 -19.04
N PRO A 456 -8.41 -16.59 -18.22
CA PRO A 456 -8.44 -15.97 -16.89
C PRO A 456 -7.33 -16.48 -15.95
N ALA A 457 -6.88 -17.72 -16.15
CA ALA A 457 -5.81 -18.32 -15.36
C ALA A 457 -4.43 -17.76 -15.75
N GLY A 458 -4.11 -17.67 -17.04
CA GLY A 458 -2.85 -17.11 -17.53
C GLY A 458 -2.75 -15.61 -17.27
N LEU A 459 -3.83 -14.85 -17.47
CA LEU A 459 -3.86 -13.42 -17.13
C LEU A 459 -3.68 -13.19 -15.62
N ALA A 460 -4.38 -13.95 -14.77
CA ALA A 460 -4.20 -13.85 -13.32
C ALA A 460 -2.78 -14.22 -12.90
N ARG A 461 -2.16 -15.25 -13.51
CA ARG A 461 -0.76 -15.61 -13.23
C ARG A 461 0.21 -14.51 -13.68
N ALA A 462 0.02 -13.94 -14.85
CA ALA A 462 0.83 -12.83 -15.36
C ALA A 462 0.75 -11.59 -14.44
N LEU A 463 -0.42 -11.31 -13.86
CA LEU A 463 -0.61 -10.24 -12.88
C LEU A 463 0.07 -10.52 -11.52
N VAL A 464 0.10 -11.79 -11.06
CA VAL A 464 0.95 -12.17 -9.91
C VAL A 464 2.43 -11.95 -10.23
N LEU A 465 2.90 -12.36 -11.40
CA LEU A 465 4.30 -12.13 -11.81
C LEU A 465 4.64 -10.64 -11.96
N SER A 466 3.66 -9.80 -12.30
CA SER A 466 3.80 -8.34 -12.37
C SER A 466 3.99 -7.73 -10.97
N GLY A 467 3.14 -8.10 -10.01
CA GLY A 467 3.30 -7.70 -8.60
C GLY A 467 4.61 -8.21 -8.00
N ASP A 468 4.99 -9.45 -8.34
CA ASP A 468 6.28 -10.03 -7.95
C ASP A 468 7.45 -9.23 -8.52
N GLY A 469 7.32 -8.70 -9.73
CA GLY A 469 8.32 -7.80 -10.33
C GLY A 469 8.49 -6.52 -9.51
N VAL A 470 7.40 -5.84 -9.17
CA VAL A 470 7.42 -4.58 -8.40
C VAL A 470 8.05 -4.76 -7.03
N LEU A 471 7.66 -5.79 -6.26
CA LEU A 471 8.28 -6.07 -4.96
C LEU A 471 9.75 -6.49 -5.09
N ASN A 472 10.14 -7.16 -6.18
CA ASN A 472 11.55 -7.48 -6.45
C ASN A 472 12.40 -6.23 -6.75
N ARG A 473 11.85 -5.18 -7.37
CA ARG A 473 12.56 -3.91 -7.55
C ARG A 473 12.80 -3.20 -6.22
N ILE A 474 11.78 -3.15 -5.35
CA ILE A 474 11.93 -2.64 -3.97
C ILE A 474 12.99 -3.44 -3.20
N ARG A 475 12.95 -4.78 -3.32
CA ARG A 475 13.95 -5.66 -2.69
C ARG A 475 15.35 -5.40 -3.20
N ALA A 476 15.56 -5.22 -4.50
CA ALA A 476 16.88 -5.00 -5.08
C ALA A 476 17.61 -3.79 -4.47
N HIS A 477 16.86 -2.74 -4.09
CA HIS A 477 17.42 -1.53 -3.49
C HIS A 477 17.54 -1.57 -1.96
N THR A 478 16.73 -2.37 -1.26
CA THR A 478 16.71 -2.44 0.23
C THR A 478 17.39 -3.67 0.84
N ILE A 479 17.61 -4.75 0.08
CA ILE A 479 18.19 -6.01 0.57
C ILE A 479 19.61 -5.85 1.15
N ASN A 480 20.38 -4.89 0.63
CA ASN A 480 21.73 -4.59 1.08
C ASN A 480 21.77 -3.78 2.38
N ASN A 481 20.66 -3.13 2.77
CA ASN A 481 20.50 -2.43 4.04
C ASN A 481 19.61 -3.25 5.01
N ASP A 482 19.87 -4.56 5.08
CA ASP A 482 19.17 -5.53 5.93
C ASP A 482 17.63 -5.61 5.78
N LEU A 483 17.05 -5.04 4.71
CA LEU A 483 15.62 -4.83 4.50
C LEU A 483 14.97 -3.77 5.41
N HIS A 484 15.74 -2.80 5.90
CA HIS A 484 15.18 -1.52 6.29
C HIS A 484 14.38 -0.90 5.12
N GLN A 485 13.24 -0.26 5.41
CA GLN A 485 12.33 0.27 4.38
C GLN A 485 12.17 1.79 4.53
N PRO A 486 12.82 2.60 3.68
CA PRO A 486 12.71 4.05 3.74
C PRO A 486 11.36 4.54 3.18
N GLU A 487 11.13 5.85 3.25
CA GLU A 487 10.10 6.53 2.48
C GLU A 487 10.42 6.47 0.96
N GLN A 488 11.64 6.85 0.58
CA GLN A 488 12.04 7.07 -0.82
C GLN A 488 13.31 6.30 -1.22
N LEU A 489 13.48 6.12 -2.54
CA LEU A 489 14.70 5.62 -3.18
C LEU A 489 15.13 6.64 -4.23
N ASP A 490 16.35 7.19 -4.18
CA ASP A 490 16.80 8.24 -5.11
C ASP A 490 16.59 7.83 -6.56
N LYS A 491 15.93 8.72 -7.32
CA LYS A 491 15.56 8.48 -8.72
C LYS A 491 16.73 8.25 -9.67
N ASN A 492 17.96 8.49 -9.26
CA ASN A 492 19.16 8.32 -10.08
C ASN A 492 19.93 7.03 -9.77
N THR A 493 19.90 6.55 -8.52
CA THR A 493 20.80 5.51 -8.01
C THR A 493 20.09 4.35 -7.30
N GLY A 494 18.84 4.53 -6.89
CA GLY A 494 18.12 3.57 -6.04
C GLY A 494 18.53 3.59 -4.56
N ALA A 495 19.50 4.42 -4.16
CA ALA A 495 19.91 4.54 -2.77
C ALA A 495 18.79 5.12 -1.89
N GLU A 496 18.69 4.69 -0.64
CA GLU A 496 17.66 5.14 0.29
C GLU A 496 17.69 6.65 0.53
N ALA A 497 16.51 7.27 0.60
CA ALA A 497 16.35 8.72 0.73
C ALA A 497 15.14 9.08 1.61
N SER A 498 15.19 10.29 2.17
CA SER A 498 14.22 10.80 3.15
C SER A 498 14.15 9.91 4.41
N ALA A 499 12.98 9.79 5.06
CA ALA A 499 12.81 9.08 6.32
C ALA A 499 13.23 7.60 6.24
N THR A 500 14.15 7.18 7.12
CA THR A 500 14.46 5.76 7.34
C THR A 500 13.33 5.06 8.11
N ASP A 501 13.15 3.75 7.93
CA ASP A 501 12.14 2.94 8.64
C ASP A 501 10.71 3.52 8.66
N LEU A 502 10.18 3.89 7.49
CA LEU A 502 8.82 4.41 7.38
C LEU A 502 7.78 3.30 7.59
N THR A 503 6.93 3.46 8.62
CA THR A 503 5.93 2.47 9.02
C THR A 503 4.92 2.15 7.90
N TRP A 504 4.58 3.14 7.07
CA TRP A 504 3.69 2.96 5.93
C TRP A 504 4.36 2.20 4.76
N SER A 505 5.67 2.37 4.53
CA SER A 505 6.42 1.55 3.57
C SER A 505 6.37 0.07 3.96
N TYR A 506 6.64 -0.25 5.23
CA TYR A 506 6.44 -1.60 5.77
C TYR A 506 4.99 -2.09 5.61
N ALA A 507 4.00 -1.28 5.98
CA ALA A 507 2.59 -1.64 5.93
C ALA A 507 2.15 -2.08 4.52
N THR A 508 2.55 -1.34 3.47
CA THR A 508 2.17 -1.66 2.08
C THR A 508 2.82 -2.96 1.58
N ILE A 509 4.10 -3.21 1.89
CA ILE A 509 4.79 -4.46 1.53
C ILE A 509 4.15 -5.66 2.24
N LEU A 510 3.84 -5.52 3.55
CA LEU A 510 3.20 -6.58 4.32
C LEU A 510 1.79 -6.90 3.80
N LYS A 511 0.99 -5.87 3.44
CA LYS A 511 -0.31 -6.06 2.77
C LYS A 511 -0.16 -6.77 1.43
N ALA A 512 0.74 -6.30 0.57
CA ALA A 512 0.97 -6.88 -0.75
C ALA A 512 1.36 -8.38 -0.66
N MET A 513 2.25 -8.74 0.26
CA MET A 513 2.64 -10.14 0.51
C MET A 513 1.48 -11.00 1.03
N ALA A 514 0.62 -10.48 1.92
CA ALA A 514 -0.55 -11.22 2.41
C ALA A 514 -1.59 -11.51 1.30
N VAL A 515 -1.83 -10.55 0.41
CA VAL A 515 -2.70 -10.76 -0.78
C VAL A 515 -2.04 -11.76 -1.73
N ARG A 516 -0.73 -11.65 -1.98
CA ARG A 516 0.04 -12.58 -2.83
C ARG A 516 -0.09 -14.03 -2.37
N ASP A 517 0.14 -14.30 -1.09
CA ASP A 517 0.11 -15.67 -0.56
C ASP A 517 -1.32 -16.26 -0.64
N THR A 518 -2.35 -15.42 -0.51
CA THR A 518 -3.75 -15.81 -0.74
C THR A 518 -3.99 -16.26 -2.18
N ILE A 519 -3.61 -15.46 -3.19
CA ILE A 519 -3.85 -15.82 -4.60
C ILE A 519 -2.95 -16.97 -5.08
N THR A 520 -1.71 -17.09 -4.61
CA THR A 520 -0.86 -18.23 -4.96
C THR A 520 -1.39 -19.56 -4.40
N SER A 521 -1.96 -19.56 -3.19
CA SER A 521 -2.62 -20.74 -2.59
C SER A 521 -3.89 -21.15 -3.36
N ALA A 522 -4.66 -20.18 -3.84
CA ALA A 522 -5.79 -20.43 -4.73
C ALA A 522 -5.32 -20.97 -6.11
N ALA A 523 -4.27 -20.39 -6.68
CA ALA A 523 -3.72 -20.79 -7.97
C ALA A 523 -3.18 -22.23 -7.96
N SER A 524 -2.46 -22.65 -6.91
CA SER A 524 -2.01 -24.04 -6.77
C SER A 524 -3.18 -25.03 -6.74
N THR A 525 -4.31 -24.63 -6.17
CA THR A 525 -5.55 -25.44 -6.16
C THR A 525 -6.16 -25.54 -7.55
N LEU A 526 -6.14 -24.46 -8.34
CA LEU A 526 -6.63 -24.43 -9.72
C LEU A 526 -5.76 -25.27 -10.66
N THR A 527 -4.42 -25.21 -10.54
CA THR A 527 -3.51 -26.03 -11.37
C THR A 527 -3.60 -27.52 -11.06
N SER A 528 -3.76 -27.90 -9.78
CA SER A 528 -3.92 -29.31 -9.39
C SER A 528 -5.20 -29.95 -9.93
N GLY A 529 -6.24 -29.15 -10.22
CA GLY A 529 -7.53 -29.63 -10.72
C GLY A 529 -7.50 -30.30 -12.09
N PHE A 530 -6.43 -30.14 -12.88
CA PHE A 530 -6.33 -30.68 -14.24
C PHE A 530 -5.53 -31.98 -14.38
N VAL A 531 -4.86 -32.47 -13.32
CA VAL A 531 -3.99 -33.66 -13.41
C VAL A 531 -4.66 -34.93 -12.86
N ASN A 532 -5.57 -34.84 -11.88
CA ASN A 532 -6.32 -36.00 -11.37
C ASN A 532 -7.71 -35.60 -10.81
N ALA A 533 -8.73 -35.56 -11.67
CA ALA A 533 -10.11 -35.25 -11.30
C ALA A 533 -11.06 -36.43 -11.60
N ARG A 534 -10.94 -37.53 -10.85
CA ARG A 534 -12.05 -38.50 -10.74
C ARG A 534 -13.09 -37.92 -9.78
N LEU A 535 -14.29 -37.64 -10.30
CA LEU A 535 -15.34 -36.88 -9.62
C LEU A 535 -15.75 -37.51 -8.26
N VAL A 536 -15.61 -36.72 -7.18
CA VAL A 536 -16.31 -36.95 -5.90
C VAL A 536 -17.02 -35.65 -5.54
N VAL A 537 -18.35 -35.65 -5.60
CA VAL A 537 -19.16 -34.49 -5.25
C VAL A 537 -19.47 -34.54 -3.75
N GLY A 538 -18.86 -33.63 -2.98
CA GLY A 538 -19.27 -33.33 -1.61
C GLY A 538 -20.05 -32.02 -1.57
N THR A 539 -21.33 -32.07 -1.23
CA THR A 539 -22.19 -30.88 -1.06
C THR A 539 -22.20 -30.44 0.40
N ALA A 540 -21.80 -29.20 0.67
CA ALA A 540 -21.98 -28.53 1.96
C ALA A 540 -22.26 -27.03 1.77
N ASP A 541 -23.50 -26.65 2.08
CA ASP A 541 -23.94 -25.42 2.74
C ASP A 541 -23.48 -24.04 2.19
N LEU A 542 -24.27 -23.53 1.23
CA LEU A 542 -24.45 -22.10 0.95
C LEU A 542 -25.95 -21.74 0.96
N ALA A 543 -26.58 -21.73 2.15
CA ALA A 543 -28.03 -21.54 2.30
C ALA A 543 -28.47 -20.92 3.64
N ALA A 544 -27.97 -19.73 4.01
CA ALA A 544 -28.36 -19.06 5.27
C ALA A 544 -28.37 -17.51 5.21
N ALA A 545 -28.88 -16.91 4.12
CA ALA A 545 -28.89 -15.44 3.96
C ALA A 545 -30.07 -14.85 3.15
N ARG A 546 -31.20 -15.56 3.03
CA ARG A 546 -32.45 -15.03 2.45
C ARG A 546 -33.68 -15.65 3.11
N ASP A 547 -34.29 -14.91 4.05
CA ASP A 547 -35.74 -14.74 4.21
C ASP A 547 -36.04 -13.94 5.50
N ALA A 548 -36.25 -12.63 5.35
CA ALA A 548 -36.64 -11.72 6.45
C ALA A 548 -37.32 -10.43 5.94
N ALA A 549 -38.25 -10.54 4.98
CA ALA A 549 -39.06 -9.42 4.51
C ALA A 549 -40.43 -9.42 5.23
N PRO A 550 -40.77 -8.41 6.07
CA PRO A 550 -42.04 -8.39 6.79
C PRO A 550 -43.23 -8.10 5.86
N ALA A 551 -44.37 -8.74 6.13
CA ALA A 551 -45.55 -8.66 5.28
C ALA A 551 -46.23 -7.27 5.33
N ALA A 552 -46.34 -6.61 4.18
CA ALA A 552 -47.09 -5.36 4.04
C ALA A 552 -48.61 -5.64 3.85
N THR A 553 -49.42 -5.22 4.82
CA THR A 553 -50.88 -5.42 4.79
C THR A 553 -51.57 -4.52 3.76
N GLN A 554 -52.29 -5.12 2.81
CA GLN A 554 -53.04 -4.37 1.78
C GLN A 554 -54.20 -3.55 2.37
N ARG A 555 -54.34 -2.29 1.94
CA ARG A 555 -55.61 -1.55 1.92
C ARG A 555 -55.68 -0.55 0.75
N GLY A 556 -56.75 -0.66 -0.04
CA GLY A 556 -57.43 0.42 -0.77
C GLY A 556 -56.62 1.38 -1.66
N LEU A 557 -56.67 1.15 -2.97
CA LEU A 557 -56.58 2.22 -3.97
C LEU A 557 -57.98 2.75 -4.31
N PRO A 558 -58.09 4.01 -4.77
CA PRO A 558 -58.98 4.34 -5.87
C PRO A 558 -58.22 4.84 -7.12
N SER A 559 -58.82 4.57 -8.27
CA SER A 559 -58.35 4.83 -9.64
C SER A 559 -58.19 6.30 -10.03
N TRP A 560 -57.31 6.57 -11.02
CA TRP A 560 -57.62 7.38 -12.22
C TRP A 560 -56.81 6.89 -13.43
N VAL A 561 -57.14 7.34 -14.65
CA VAL A 561 -56.73 6.74 -15.94
C VAL A 561 -56.28 7.80 -16.96
N ALA A 562 -55.16 7.59 -17.67
CA ALA A 562 -54.94 7.90 -19.10
C ALA A 562 -53.52 7.45 -19.59
N PRO A 563 -53.30 7.10 -20.90
CA PRO A 563 -52.08 6.38 -21.32
C PRO A 563 -51.28 6.92 -22.54
N VAL A 564 -50.02 6.46 -22.67
CA VAL A 564 -49.14 6.45 -23.88
C VAL A 564 -48.14 5.27 -23.72
N GLY A 565 -47.65 4.53 -24.74
CA GLY A 565 -48.01 4.51 -26.17
C GLY A 565 -47.06 3.74 -27.11
N ALA A 566 -46.82 2.43 -26.89
CA ALA A 566 -46.03 1.51 -27.75
C ALA A 566 -44.49 1.77 -27.79
N VAL A 567 -43.59 0.98 -28.43
CA VAL A 567 -43.65 -0.18 -29.37
C VAL A 567 -42.48 -1.15 -29.07
N GLY A 568 -42.58 -2.46 -29.39
CA GLY A 568 -41.38 -3.30 -29.59
C GLY A 568 -41.57 -4.84 -29.47
N ALA A 569 -40.97 -5.61 -30.39
CA ALA A 569 -40.87 -7.08 -30.40
C ALA A 569 -39.42 -7.50 -30.76
N ALA A 570 -38.97 -8.75 -30.86
CA ALA A 570 -39.64 -10.05 -30.93
C ALA A 570 -38.72 -11.25 -30.55
N CYS A 571 -39.32 -12.45 -30.48
CA CYS A 571 -38.76 -13.79 -30.73
C CYS A 571 -37.50 -14.32 -29.99
N ALA A 572 -37.65 -15.50 -29.38
CA ALA A 572 -36.59 -16.47 -29.13
C ALA A 572 -36.78 -17.71 -30.03
N ILE A 573 -35.71 -18.47 -30.31
CA ILE A 573 -35.74 -19.71 -31.11
C ILE A 573 -35.30 -20.90 -30.25
N VAL A 574 -35.88 -22.08 -30.50
CA VAL A 574 -35.68 -23.31 -29.71
C VAL A 574 -35.28 -24.48 -30.60
N ALA A 575 -34.16 -25.14 -30.26
CA ALA A 575 -33.85 -26.55 -30.57
C ALA A 575 -32.61 -27.01 -29.77
N ALA A 576 -32.32 -28.29 -29.52
CA ALA A 576 -33.09 -29.48 -29.13
C ALA A 576 -32.12 -30.70 -29.10
N VAL A 577 -32.56 -31.85 -28.55
CA VAL A 577 -31.86 -33.17 -28.54
C VAL A 577 -30.64 -33.25 -27.58
N GLY A 578 -30.40 -34.32 -26.80
CA GLY A 578 -31.21 -35.53 -26.54
C GLY A 578 -30.37 -36.70 -25.95
N VAL A 579 -31.03 -37.83 -25.63
CA VAL A 579 -30.47 -39.12 -25.10
C VAL A 579 -30.02 -39.06 -23.61
N VAL A 580 -30.70 -39.64 -22.60
CA VAL A 580 -31.23 -41.01 -22.30
C VAL A 580 -30.19 -42.00 -21.74
N ILE A 581 -30.45 -42.56 -20.54
CA ILE A 581 -30.25 -43.99 -20.18
C ILE A 581 -30.98 -44.35 -18.85
N THR A 582 -31.10 -45.65 -18.57
CA THR A 582 -32.17 -46.30 -17.77
C THR A 582 -32.05 -46.29 -16.24
N TYR A 583 -33.21 -46.43 -15.58
CA TYR A 583 -33.36 -46.74 -14.16
C TYR A 583 -33.41 -48.26 -13.92
N ARG A 584 -32.81 -48.77 -12.82
CA ARG A 584 -33.14 -50.09 -12.25
C ARG A 584 -33.48 -49.95 -10.77
N ARG A 585 -34.67 -50.39 -10.37
CA ARG A 585 -35.03 -50.59 -8.96
C ARG A 585 -34.45 -51.91 -8.47
N ASN A 586 -34.09 -51.96 -7.20
CA ASN A 586 -34.35 -53.16 -6.40
C ASN A 586 -34.86 -52.78 -5.01
N ARG A 587 -35.74 -53.60 -4.44
CA ARG A 587 -36.31 -53.39 -3.09
C ARG A 587 -35.60 -54.30 -2.10
N GLN A 588 -35.38 -53.82 -0.87
CA GLN A 588 -35.68 -54.64 0.31
C GLN A 588 -36.49 -53.83 1.31
N ARG A 589 -37.24 -54.54 2.17
CA ARG A 589 -38.04 -54.00 3.27
C ARG A 589 -37.43 -54.50 4.58
N ALA A 590 -37.35 -53.63 5.56
CA ALA A 590 -37.60 -53.99 6.96
C ALA A 590 -38.21 -52.75 7.64
N ALA A 591 -39.16 -52.96 8.53
CA ALA A 591 -39.69 -51.94 9.41
C ALA A 591 -39.81 -52.57 10.80
N TYR A 592 -39.61 -51.78 11.85
CA TYR A 592 -40.40 -51.82 13.08
C TYR A 592 -40.23 -50.48 13.80
N ALA A 593 -41.08 -50.23 14.81
CA ALA A 593 -41.28 -48.92 15.42
C ALA A 593 -40.78 -48.88 16.90
N PRO A 594 -41.33 -48.08 17.84
CA PRO A 594 -40.54 -47.03 18.50
C PRO A 594 -40.45 -47.25 20.03
N ILE A 595 -40.23 -46.16 20.79
CA ILE A 595 -40.11 -46.08 22.27
C ILE A 595 -38.69 -46.45 22.73
N ALA A 596 -38.04 -45.75 23.68
CA ALA A 596 -38.47 -44.62 24.51
C ALA A 596 -37.73 -43.31 24.19
#